data_AF-A0A526RB18-F1
#
_entry.id   AF-A0A526RB18-F1
#
_cell.length_a   1.000
_cell.length_b   1.000
_cell.length_c   1.000
_cell.angle_alpha   90.00
_cell.angle_beta   90.00
_cell.angle_gamma   90.00
#
_symmetry.space_group_name_H-M   'P 1'
#
loop_
_entity.id
_entity.type
_entity.pdbx_description
1 polymer ?
#
loop_
_entity_poly.entity_id
_entity_poly.type
_entity_poly.pdbx_seq_one_letter_code
_entity_poly.pdbx_strand_id
1 'polypeptide(L)'
;MHLLFATSIVPDGALASGYEIANAAIIDALRRAGVRVTVVGFNWPGKPAADPDNTIVLGAVDVRTESAAPLQKLAWVAKAMLSGLTFASVKLRIVSDAEVRAAIGRAGPVDGYVLNSVQFAGAFETLFGDRPSIFVAHNVEHRSAEEN
;
A
#
# COMPACT_ATOMS: atom_id res chain seq x y z
N MET A 1 12.30 18.16 -3.13
CA MET A 1 11.10 17.57 -2.48
C MET A 1 11.21 16.05 -2.54
N HIS A 2 10.92 15.37 -1.43
CA HIS A 2 10.94 13.92 -1.30
C HIS A 2 9.59 13.44 -0.75
N LEU A 3 8.89 12.61 -1.53
CA LEU A 3 7.61 12.03 -1.12
C LEU A 3 7.76 10.53 -0.89
N LEU A 4 7.09 10.02 0.14
CA LEU A 4 6.92 8.59 0.34
C LEU A 4 5.59 8.14 -0.26
N PHE A 5 5.64 7.23 -1.22
CA PHE A 5 4.47 6.65 -1.86
C PHE A 5 4.10 5.33 -1.18
N ALA A 6 3.08 5.35 -0.32
CA ALA A 6 2.60 4.20 0.42
C ALA A 6 1.49 3.47 -0.34
N THR A 7 1.70 2.20 -0.65
CA THR A 7 0.80 1.37 -1.48
C THR A 7 0.66 -0.04 -0.91
N SER A 8 -0.50 -0.67 -1.12
CA SER A 8 -0.71 -2.07 -0.72
C SER A 8 0.25 -3.02 -1.44
N ILE A 9 0.34 -2.92 -2.77
CA ILE A 9 1.29 -3.66 -3.59
C ILE A 9 2.21 -2.69 -4.33
N VAL A 10 3.52 -2.91 -4.26
CA VAL A 10 4.51 -2.11 -4.98
C VAL A 10 4.55 -2.51 -6.46
N PRO A 11 4.87 -1.59 -7.38
CA PRO A 11 4.99 -1.94 -8.79
C PRO A 11 6.03 -3.03 -9.03
N ASP A 12 5.65 -4.08 -9.78
CA ASP A 12 6.50 -5.19 -10.21
C ASP A 12 6.93 -5.08 -11.69
N GLY A 13 6.43 -4.05 -12.40
CA GLY A 13 6.70 -3.79 -13.81
C GLY A 13 5.81 -4.57 -14.78
N ALA A 14 4.95 -5.48 -14.30
CA ALA A 14 4.09 -6.30 -15.15
C ALA A 14 2.89 -5.54 -15.72
N LEU A 15 2.45 -4.47 -15.04
CA LEU A 15 1.31 -3.62 -15.44
C LEU A 15 0.03 -4.42 -15.74
N ALA A 16 -0.24 -5.48 -14.96
CA ALA A 16 -1.29 -6.45 -15.25
C ALA A 16 -2.70 -5.99 -14.81
N SER A 17 -2.79 -4.91 -14.04
CA SER A 17 -4.04 -4.36 -13.51
C SER A 17 -4.10 -2.84 -13.61
N GLY A 18 -5.30 -2.28 -13.57
CA GLY A 18 -5.50 -0.82 -13.51
C GLY A 18 -4.81 -0.18 -12.31
N TYR A 19 -4.75 -0.89 -11.18
CA TYR A 19 -4.02 -0.45 -9.99
C TYR A 19 -2.51 -0.32 -10.25
N GLU A 20 -1.89 -1.32 -10.87
CA GLU A 20 -0.46 -1.30 -11.20
C GLU A 20 -0.13 -0.23 -12.24
N ILE A 21 -0.98 -0.06 -13.26
CA ILE A 21 -0.85 0.99 -14.28
C ILE A 21 -0.94 2.37 -13.64
N ALA A 22 -1.93 2.60 -12.77
CA ALA A 22 -2.12 3.88 -12.10
C ALA A 22 -0.93 4.22 -11.18
N ASN A 23 -0.45 3.25 -10.39
CA ASN A 23 0.72 3.45 -9.52
C ASN A 23 1.95 3.84 -10.32
N ALA A 24 2.27 3.09 -11.39
CA ALA A 24 3.40 3.39 -12.25
C ALA A 24 3.28 4.79 -12.86
N ALA A 25 2.11 5.15 -13.40
CA ALA A 25 1.87 6.45 -14.01
C ALA A 25 2.05 7.62 -13.02
N ILE A 26 1.55 7.49 -11.79
CA ILE A 26 1.66 8.52 -10.75
C ILE A 26 3.12 8.67 -10.32
N ILE A 27 3.81 7.57 -10.03
CA ILE A 27 5.22 7.57 -9.63
C ILE A 27 6.08 8.22 -10.72
N ASP A 28 5.88 7.84 -11.98
CA ASP A 28 6.62 8.40 -13.12
C ASP A 28 6.30 9.88 -13.35
N ALA A 29 5.06 10.31 -13.15
CA ALA A 29 4.69 11.72 -13.26
C ALA A 29 5.38 12.57 -12.17
N LEU A 30 5.38 12.10 -10.92
CA LEU A 30 6.07 12.78 -9.81
C LEU A 30 7.58 12.87 -10.07
N ARG A 31 8.20 11.78 -10.50
CA ARG A 31 9.65 11.75 -10.82
C ARG A 31 9.99 12.70 -11.96
N ARG A 32 9.20 12.72 -13.03
CA ARG A 32 9.38 13.68 -14.15
C ARG A 32 9.23 15.14 -13.71
N ALA A 33 8.44 15.41 -12.68
CA ALA A 33 8.34 16.73 -12.06
C ALA A 33 9.52 17.06 -11.12
N GLY A 34 10.56 16.22 -11.04
CA GLY A 34 11.75 16.45 -10.21
C GLY A 34 11.56 16.04 -8.74
N VAL A 35 10.51 15.30 -8.41
CA VAL A 35 10.25 14.80 -7.05
C VAL A 35 11.01 13.50 -6.85
N ARG A 36 11.79 13.43 -5.76
CA ARG A 36 12.32 12.15 -5.29
C ARG A 36 11.15 11.34 -4.72
N VAL A 37 10.98 10.10 -5.15
CA VAL A 37 9.90 9.23 -4.68
C VAL A 37 10.48 7.94 -4.15
N THR A 38 10.25 7.65 -2.87
CA THR A 38 10.48 6.33 -2.28
C THR A 38 9.15 5.62 -2.10
N VAL A 39 9.03 4.42 -2.65
CA VAL A 39 7.82 3.60 -2.55
C VAL A 39 7.92 2.71 -1.31
N VAL A 40 6.83 2.53 -0.59
CA VAL A 40 6.71 1.54 0.49
C VAL A 40 5.46 0.70 0.32
N GLY A 41 5.58 -0.61 0.53
CA GLY A 41 4.46 -1.54 0.36
C GLY A 41 4.90 -3.00 0.40
N PHE A 42 4.08 -3.88 -0.15
CA PHE A 42 4.38 -5.31 -0.23
C PHE A 42 4.57 -5.77 -1.68
N ASN A 43 5.33 -6.84 -1.87
CA ASN A 43 5.42 -7.53 -3.13
C ASN A 43 4.25 -8.50 -3.31
N TRP A 44 3.91 -8.79 -4.57
CA TRP A 44 3.27 -10.07 -4.87
C TRP A 44 4.25 -11.22 -4.55
N PRO A 45 3.78 -12.38 -4.05
CA PRO A 45 4.64 -13.53 -3.83
C PRO A 45 5.40 -13.92 -5.10
N GLY A 46 6.73 -14.00 -5.00
CA GLY A 46 7.62 -14.36 -6.11
C GLY A 46 7.87 -13.25 -7.14
N LYS A 47 7.34 -12.03 -6.94
CA LYS A 47 7.56 -10.91 -7.85
C LYS A 47 8.29 -9.76 -7.13
N PRO A 48 9.58 -9.51 -7.45
CA PRO A 48 10.31 -8.40 -6.85
C PRO A 48 9.78 -7.04 -7.35
N ALA A 49 10.08 -5.98 -6.60
CA ALA A 49 9.79 -4.62 -7.01
C ALA A 49 10.54 -4.26 -8.31
N ALA A 50 9.89 -3.48 -9.18
CA ALA A 50 10.47 -3.02 -10.45
C ALA A 50 11.68 -2.10 -10.26
N ASP A 51 11.72 -1.37 -9.15
CA ASP A 51 12.76 -0.38 -8.82
C ASP A 51 13.23 -0.59 -7.37
N PRO A 52 14.08 -1.60 -7.12
CA PRO A 52 14.50 -1.98 -5.76
C PRO A 52 15.23 -0.85 -5.01
N ASP A 53 15.97 0.00 -5.73
CA ASP A 53 16.76 1.07 -5.13
C ASP A 53 15.89 2.20 -4.55
N ASN A 54 14.66 2.35 -5.05
CA ASN A 54 13.70 3.35 -4.57
C ASN A 54 12.46 2.72 -3.93
N THR A 55 12.50 1.44 -3.59
CA THR A 55 11.36 0.71 -3.02
C THR A 55 11.74 0.00 -1.73
N ILE A 56 10.99 0.29 -0.66
CA ILE A 56 11.08 -0.39 0.62
C ILE A 56 9.98 -1.44 0.70
N VAL A 57 10.36 -2.70 0.51
CA VAL A 57 9.44 -3.84 0.59
C VAL A 57 9.30 -4.29 2.05
N LEU A 58 8.06 -4.34 2.54
CA LEU A 58 7.71 -4.78 3.90
C LEU A 58 7.55 -6.30 4.02
N GLY A 59 7.33 -6.97 2.89
CA GLY A 59 7.13 -8.41 2.81
C GLY A 59 6.46 -8.78 1.49
N ALA A 60 5.98 -10.01 1.39
CA ALA A 60 5.18 -10.47 0.26
C ALA A 60 3.81 -10.94 0.75
N VAL A 61 2.75 -10.55 0.04
CA VAL A 61 1.37 -10.90 0.38
C VAL A 61 0.51 -11.03 -0.87
N ASP A 62 -0.30 -12.09 -0.95
CA ASP A 62 -1.39 -12.15 -1.91
C ASP A 62 -2.66 -11.58 -1.26
N VAL A 63 -3.05 -10.37 -1.67
CA VAL A 63 -4.22 -9.67 -1.14
C VAL A 63 -5.52 -10.05 -1.84
N ARG A 64 -5.46 -10.87 -2.90
CA ARG A 64 -6.64 -11.26 -3.68
C ARG A 64 -7.55 -12.18 -2.87
N THR A 65 -8.84 -11.88 -2.91
CA THR A 65 -9.84 -12.70 -2.21
C THR A 65 -10.15 -13.95 -3.01
N GLU A 66 -10.12 -13.86 -4.35
CA GLU A 66 -10.48 -14.93 -5.27
C GLU A 66 -9.53 -16.14 -5.17
N SER A 67 -8.23 -15.90 -4.97
CA SER A 67 -7.21 -16.95 -4.87
C SER A 67 -7.03 -17.52 -3.45
N ALA A 68 -7.62 -16.88 -2.43
CA ALA A 68 -7.42 -17.27 -1.04
C ALA A 68 -8.21 -18.53 -0.65
N ALA A 69 -7.61 -19.38 0.19
CA ALA A 69 -8.31 -20.52 0.79
C ALA A 69 -9.46 -20.07 1.73
N PRO A 70 -10.54 -20.84 1.89
CA PRO A 70 -11.68 -20.46 2.74
C PRO A 70 -11.30 -20.10 4.18
N LEU A 71 -10.38 -20.86 4.79
CA LEU A 71 -9.90 -20.61 6.15
C LEU A 71 -9.16 -19.27 6.25
N GLN A 72 -8.39 -18.89 5.22
CA GLN A 72 -7.71 -17.60 5.17
C GLN A 72 -8.70 -16.44 5.09
N LYS A 73 -9.77 -16.58 4.29
CA LYS A 73 -10.85 -15.58 4.20
C LYS A 73 -11.53 -15.40 5.55
N LEU A 74 -11.87 -16.49 6.24
CA LEU A 74 -12.48 -16.45 7.56
C LEU A 74 -11.55 -15.80 8.59
N ALA A 75 -10.25 -16.12 8.55
CA ALA A 75 -9.25 -15.50 9.42
C ALA A 75 -9.17 -13.99 9.20
N TRP A 76 -9.23 -13.51 7.94
CA TRP A 76 -9.29 -12.08 7.65
C TRP A 76 -10.55 -11.42 8.17
N VAL A 77 -11.74 -12.02 7.99
CA VAL A 77 -12.99 -11.49 8.55
C VAL A 77 -12.91 -11.38 10.07
N ALA A 78 -12.51 -12.45 10.76
CA ALA A 78 -12.38 -12.45 12.21
C ALA A 78 -11.40 -11.37 12.69
N LYS A 79 -10.24 -11.26 12.02
CA LYS A 79 -9.24 -10.23 12.36
C LYS A 79 -9.76 -8.82 12.10
N ALA A 80 -10.48 -8.58 11.01
CA ALA A 80 -11.07 -7.28 10.69
C ALA A 80 -12.02 -6.83 11.80
N MET A 81 -12.94 -7.73 12.22
CA MET A 81 -13.88 -7.45 13.31
C MET A 81 -13.18 -7.17 14.64
N LEU A 82 -12.17 -7.99 15.01
CA LEU A 82 -11.45 -7.83 16.28
C LEU A 82 -10.58 -6.58 16.33
N SER A 83 -10.09 -6.10 15.18
CA SER A 83 -9.19 -4.94 15.09
C SER A 83 -9.90 -3.64 14.68
N GLY A 84 -11.19 -3.69 14.35
CA GLY A 84 -11.93 -2.54 13.82
C GLY A 84 -11.44 -2.07 12.45
N LEU A 85 -10.71 -2.91 11.71
CA LEU A 85 -10.17 -2.59 10.39
C LEU A 85 -11.10 -3.07 9.28
N THR A 86 -11.01 -2.44 8.10
CA THR A 86 -11.70 -2.95 6.92
C THR A 86 -11.14 -4.31 6.48
N PHE A 87 -11.97 -5.11 5.80
CA PHE A 87 -11.54 -6.40 5.26
C PHE A 87 -10.36 -6.28 4.28
N ALA A 88 -10.25 -5.15 3.55
CA ALA A 88 -9.14 -4.92 2.64
C ALA A 88 -7.86 -4.52 3.39
N SER A 89 -7.95 -3.64 4.38
CA SER A 89 -6.81 -3.17 5.18
C SER A 89 -6.20 -4.29 6.04
N VAL A 90 -7.03 -5.16 6.63
CA VAL A 90 -6.54 -6.20 7.56
C VAL A 90 -5.57 -7.19 6.90
N LYS A 91 -5.69 -7.39 5.57
CA LYS A 91 -4.81 -8.30 4.80
C LYS A 91 -3.35 -7.86 4.83
N LEU A 92 -3.09 -6.57 5.04
CA LEU A 92 -1.74 -5.99 5.11
C LEU A 92 -1.13 -6.07 6.51
N ARG A 93 -1.91 -6.45 7.53
CA ARG A 93 -1.47 -6.59 8.93
C ARG A 93 -0.64 -7.86 9.17
N ILE A 94 0.23 -8.20 8.21
CA ILE A 94 1.26 -9.24 8.36
C ILE A 94 2.55 -8.66 8.96
N VAL A 95 2.66 -7.33 9.02
CA VAL A 95 3.69 -6.57 9.74
C VAL A 95 3.03 -5.64 10.77
N SER A 96 3.80 -5.21 11.74
CA SER A 96 3.42 -4.28 12.79
C SER A 96 3.62 -2.82 12.40
N ASP A 97 2.93 -1.93 13.13
CA ASP A 97 3.11 -0.48 13.01
C ASP A 97 4.57 -0.05 13.24
N ALA A 98 5.29 -0.74 14.13
CA ALA A 98 6.70 -0.48 14.41
C ALA A 98 7.60 -0.80 13.22
N GLU A 99 7.33 -1.91 12.52
CA GLU A 99 8.05 -2.29 11.29
C GLU A 99 7.80 -1.29 10.16
N VAL A 100 6.56 -0.83 9.99
CA VAL A 100 6.23 0.21 9.01
C VAL A 100 6.90 1.54 9.37
N ARG A 101 6.89 1.94 10.64
CA ARG A 101 7.59 3.15 11.10
C ARG A 101 9.09 3.06 10.86
N ALA A 102 9.69 1.90 11.12
CA ALA A 102 11.11 1.67 10.82
C ALA A 102 11.38 1.75 9.31
N ALA A 103 10.49 1.21 8.47
CA ALA A 103 10.58 1.32 7.02
C ALA A 103 10.49 2.77 6.53
N ILE A 104 9.58 3.58 7.08
CA ILE A 104 9.51 5.02 6.80
C ILE A 104 10.83 5.69 7.19
N GLY A 105 11.39 5.35 8.36
CA GLY A 105 12.70 5.86 8.79
C GLY A 105 13.84 5.52 7.82
N ARG A 106 13.83 4.32 7.22
CA ARG A 106 14.83 3.91 6.20
C ARG A 106 14.74 4.70 4.90
N ALA A 107 13.59 5.30 4.57
CA ALA A 107 13.48 6.20 3.43
C ALA A 107 14.30 7.49 3.62
N GLY A 108 14.62 7.83 4.88
CA GLY A 108 15.22 9.10 5.26
C GLY A 108 14.18 10.22 5.40
N PRO A 109 14.61 11.49 5.48
CA PRO A 109 13.69 12.62 5.62
C PRO A 109 12.76 12.73 4.41
N VAL A 110 11.45 12.68 4.66
CA VAL A 110 10.38 12.87 3.66
C VAL A 110 9.61 14.15 3.97
N ASP A 111 9.16 14.85 2.93
CA ASP A 111 8.40 16.10 3.02
C ASP A 111 6.89 15.86 3.13
N GLY A 112 6.41 14.69 2.68
CA GLY A 112 5.01 14.33 2.71
C GLY A 112 4.73 12.91 2.21
N TYR A 113 3.47 12.51 2.30
CA TYR A 113 3.01 11.17 1.93
C TYR A 113 2.11 11.20 0.69
N VAL A 114 2.24 10.20 -0.17
CA VAL A 114 1.20 9.83 -1.13
C VAL A 114 0.60 8.52 -0.63
N LEU A 115 -0.65 8.60 -0.17
CA LEU A 115 -1.41 7.47 0.36
C LEU A 115 -2.23 6.89 -0.78
N ASN A 116 -1.72 5.82 -1.38
CA ASN A 116 -2.32 5.21 -2.54
C ASN A 116 -3.35 4.16 -2.13
N SER A 117 -4.62 4.47 -2.40
CA SER A 117 -5.80 3.68 -2.04
C SER A 117 -5.99 3.53 -0.52
N VAL A 118 -7.17 3.03 -0.13
CA VAL A 118 -7.56 2.95 1.28
C VAL A 118 -6.85 1.84 2.06
N GLN A 119 -6.39 0.77 1.41
CA GLN A 119 -5.98 -0.45 2.11
C GLN A 119 -4.76 -0.21 3.00
N PHE A 120 -3.70 0.41 2.47
CA PHE A 120 -2.46 0.63 3.24
C PHE A 120 -2.65 1.69 4.31
N ALA A 121 -3.22 2.84 3.96
CA ALA A 121 -3.50 3.92 4.91
C ALA A 121 -4.43 3.44 6.05
N GLY A 122 -5.50 2.72 5.72
CA GLY A 122 -6.40 2.13 6.71
C GLY A 122 -5.78 0.99 7.53
N ALA A 123 -4.75 0.32 7.03
CA ALA A 123 -4.04 -0.69 7.82
C ALA A 123 -3.16 -0.06 8.92
N PHE A 124 -2.69 1.18 8.71
CA PHE A 124 -1.70 1.84 9.55
C PHE A 124 -2.05 3.32 9.82
N GLU A 125 -3.31 3.58 10.17
CA GLU A 125 -3.92 4.93 10.19
C GLU A 125 -3.12 5.98 10.97
N THR A 126 -2.51 5.58 12.08
CA THR A 126 -1.80 6.51 12.98
C THR A 126 -0.40 6.90 12.50
N LEU A 127 0.13 6.26 11.44
CA LEU A 127 1.51 6.45 11.01
C LEU A 127 1.73 7.62 10.06
N PHE A 128 0.67 8.16 9.47
CA PHE A 128 0.76 9.15 8.38
C PHE A 128 0.20 10.54 8.73
N GLY A 129 -0.09 10.78 10.01
CA GLY A 129 -0.66 12.04 10.49
C GLY A 129 0.34 13.15 10.80
N ASP A 130 1.65 12.90 10.67
CA ASP A 130 2.70 13.83 11.10
C ASP A 130 3.23 14.76 9.99
N ARG A 131 2.76 14.60 8.75
CA ARG A 131 3.15 15.41 7.58
C ARG A 131 1.96 15.60 6.63
N PRO A 132 2.03 16.59 5.72
CA PRO A 132 1.06 16.70 4.64
C PRO A 132 0.95 15.42 3.82
N SER A 133 -0.26 15.07 3.40
CA SER A 133 -0.52 13.89 2.60
C SER A 133 -1.45 14.17 1.43
N ILE A 134 -1.24 13.42 0.34
CA ILE A 134 -2.12 13.33 -0.82
C ILE A 134 -2.75 11.94 -0.77
N PHE A 135 -4.07 11.87 -0.73
CA PHE A 135 -4.78 10.60 -0.85
C PHE A 135 -5.21 10.37 -2.30
N VAL A 136 -4.87 9.22 -2.86
CA VAL A 136 -5.25 8.81 -4.21
C VAL A 136 -6.24 7.66 -4.11
N ALA A 137 -7.52 7.96 -4.30
CA ALA A 137 -8.56 6.94 -4.44
C ALA A 137 -8.68 6.50 -5.91
N HIS A 138 -8.58 5.18 -6.15
CA HIS A 138 -8.84 4.59 -7.47
C HIS A 138 -10.30 4.20 -7.67
N ASN A 139 -11.06 4.14 -6.56
CA ASN A 139 -12.47 3.78 -6.53
C ASN A 139 -13.25 4.81 -5.71
N VAL A 140 -14.58 4.81 -5.90
CA VAL A 140 -15.49 5.46 -4.95
C VAL A 140 -15.75 4.46 -3.82
N GLU A 141 -14.89 4.46 -2.82
CA GLU A 141 -14.79 3.37 -1.83
C GLU A 141 -16.12 3.00 -1.15
N HIS A 142 -16.96 3.99 -0.80
CA HIS A 142 -18.27 3.70 -0.19
C HIS A 142 -19.22 2.96 -1.14
N ARG A 143 -19.17 3.25 -2.46
CA ARG A 143 -19.95 2.54 -3.47
C ARG A 143 -19.39 1.15 -3.74
N SER A 144 -18.07 1.04 -3.84
CA SER A 144 -17.42 -0.27 -4.01
C SER A 144 -17.67 -1.19 -2.82
N ALA A 145 -17.85 -0.66 -1.61
CA ALA A 145 -18.23 -1.43 -0.44
C ALA A 145 -19.69 -1.94 -0.50
N GLU A 146 -20.61 -1.26 -1.20
CA GLU A 146 -21.99 -1.72 -1.38
C GLU A 146 -22.10 -2.88 -2.39
N GLU A 147 -21.11 -3.03 -3.29
CA GLU A 147 -21.07 -4.03 -4.35
C GLU A 147 -20.35 -5.35 -3.95
N ASN A 148 -19.69 -5.40 -2.79
CA ASN A 148 -18.89 -6.55 -2.30
C ASN A 148 -19.47 -7.18 -1.03
#